data_AF-A0A2G8JLX4-F1
#
_entry.id   AF-A0A2G8JLX4-F1
#
_cell.length_a   1.000
_cell.length_b   1.000
_cell.length_c   1.000
_cell.angle_alpha   90.00
_cell.angle_beta   90.00
_cell.angle_gamma   90.00
#
_symmetry.space_group_name_H-M   'P 1'
#
loop_
_entity.id
_entity.type
_entity.pdbx_description
1 polymer ?
#
loop_
_entity_poly.entity_id
_entity_poly.type
_entity_poly.pdbx_seq_one_letter_code
_entity_poly.pdbx_strand_id
1 'polypeptide(L)'
;MAIASADLVVFTHIGSYMSLNLWRDLLRYKHENQRWVFSTIESAIYVRGLLPPWNLRNETYDFADTYLSHTDVTTVYGSYQPFQIGKPKRLWNDTEHLAGKKRVISWTASHCETLQWNRHGFVHDLEKLLSVDTYGKCGKLSICSATWEANCSLKFDNLMKTYKFGLALENSCCKEYITEKFWNMLSLGTVPVVIGPPLEGLVKLAPPNSFIHADQFESMDKMAEYLLYLDGNDTAYKEYFTWKREGQILQDTIPEHYKRAVSDGTICQLMKRLQEDSVSASEKGVPRTPFNVYSSSWEDTCVSCGRHRWLKKYEYPPDHKHKSSSLWA
;
A
#
# COMPACT_ATOMS: atom_id res chain seq x y z
N MET A 1 19.06 17.26 24.12
CA MET A 1 17.97 16.96 23.16
C MET A 1 17.35 15.62 23.57
N ALA A 2 16.03 15.46 23.55
CA ALA A 2 15.32 14.32 24.18
C ALA A 2 15.72 12.91 23.67
N ILE A 3 16.37 12.83 22.50
CA ILE A 3 16.77 11.55 21.91
C ILE A 3 18.04 10.94 22.53
N ALA A 4 18.86 11.71 23.24
CA ALA A 4 20.18 11.24 23.71
C ALA A 4 20.13 10.14 24.78
N SER A 5 18.99 10.00 25.47
CA SER A 5 18.79 8.98 26.51
C SER A 5 17.93 7.81 26.04
N ALA A 6 17.52 7.78 24.77
CA ALA A 6 16.65 6.74 24.24
C ALA A 6 17.48 5.54 23.76
N ASP A 7 17.01 4.32 24.00
CA ASP A 7 17.61 3.12 23.40
C ASP A 7 17.18 2.93 21.93
N LEU A 8 15.98 3.41 21.60
CA LEU A 8 15.40 3.34 20.25
C LEU A 8 14.89 4.72 19.82
N VAL A 9 15.31 5.18 18.65
CA VAL A 9 14.85 6.42 18.03
C VAL A 9 14.17 6.08 16.71
N VAL A 10 12.86 6.32 16.61
CA VAL A 10 12.08 5.98 15.42
C VAL A 10 11.84 7.21 14.56
N PHE A 11 12.25 7.15 13.30
CA PHE A 11 12.04 8.20 12.31
C PHE A 11 10.82 7.82 11.47
N THR A 12 9.72 8.54 11.68
CA THR A 12 8.48 8.38 10.91
C THR A 12 8.28 9.54 9.95
N HIS A 13 7.45 9.31 8.93
CA HIS A 13 7.25 10.23 7.80
C HIS A 13 7.03 11.68 8.26
N ILE A 14 7.84 12.55 7.68
CA ILE A 14 7.74 13.99 7.78
C ILE A 14 7.50 14.50 6.35
N GLY A 15 6.47 15.31 6.15
CA GLY A 15 6.18 15.95 4.86
C GLY A 15 7.25 16.96 4.41
N SER A 16 8.44 16.96 5.01
CA SER A 16 9.53 17.91 4.75
C SER A 16 10.88 17.23 4.90
N TYR A 17 11.87 17.70 4.14
CA TYR A 17 13.23 17.18 4.18
C TYR A 17 13.95 17.60 5.45
N MET A 18 14.65 16.67 6.10
CA MET A 18 15.64 17.03 7.11
C MET A 18 16.85 17.66 6.43
N SER A 19 17.27 18.83 6.92
CA SER A 19 18.47 19.49 6.41
C SER A 19 19.73 18.70 6.77
N LEU A 20 20.81 18.89 6.00
CA LEU A 20 22.12 18.30 6.30
C LEU A 20 22.61 18.65 7.72
N ASN A 21 22.33 19.88 8.18
CA ASN A 21 22.70 20.31 9.52
C ASN A 21 21.89 19.56 10.58
N LEU A 22 20.59 19.38 10.36
CA LEU A 22 19.75 18.61 11.27
C LEU A 22 20.23 17.16 11.37
N TRP A 23 20.56 16.50 10.26
CA TRP A 23 21.13 15.16 10.27
C TRP A 23 22.42 15.07 11.08
N ARG A 24 23.35 16.01 10.84
CA ARG A 24 24.61 16.08 11.57
C ARG A 24 24.39 16.32 13.07
N ASP A 25 23.46 17.19 13.43
CA ASP A 25 23.16 17.51 14.83
C ASP A 25 22.51 16.31 15.55
N LEU A 26 21.60 15.59 14.89
CA LEU A 26 21.01 14.37 15.45
C LEU A 26 22.07 13.28 15.67
N LEU A 27 22.98 13.10 14.70
CA LEU A 27 24.03 12.08 14.80
C LEU A 27 25.00 12.31 15.95
N ARG A 28 25.20 13.56 16.39
CA ARG A 28 26.01 13.86 17.61
C ARG A 28 25.42 13.24 18.88
N TYR A 29 24.13 12.90 18.88
CA TYR A 29 23.45 12.26 20.00
C TYR A 29 23.33 10.74 19.85
N LYS A 30 23.70 10.17 18.69
CA LYS A 30 23.68 8.72 18.48
C LYS A 30 24.88 8.09 19.18
N HIS A 31 24.64 7.07 19.99
CA HIS A 31 25.67 6.28 20.68
C HIS A 31 25.55 4.79 20.35
N GLU A 32 26.57 3.99 20.65
CA GLU A 32 26.69 2.59 20.19
C GLU A 32 25.54 1.67 20.64
N ASN A 33 24.92 1.97 21.78
CA ASN A 33 23.78 1.21 22.32
C ASN A 33 22.42 1.72 21.82
N GLN A 34 22.38 2.84 21.11
CA GLN A 34 21.15 3.37 20.53
C GLN A 34 20.89 2.74 19.17
N ARG A 35 19.63 2.47 18.84
CA ARG A 35 19.19 2.01 17.53
C ARG A 35 18.25 3.02 16.89
N TRP A 36 18.54 3.37 15.65
CA TRP A 36 17.72 4.26 14.85
C TRP A 36 16.92 3.45 13.84
N VAL A 37 15.62 3.71 13.78
CA VAL A 37 14.67 2.96 12.96
C VAL A 37 14.15 3.84 11.84
N PHE A 38 14.28 3.37 10.61
CA PHE A 38 13.56 3.93 9.46
C PHE A 38 12.14 3.31 9.44
N SER A 39 11.10 4.11 9.70
CA SER A 39 9.72 3.60 9.77
C SER A 39 8.81 4.30 8.76
N THR A 40 8.25 3.53 7.82
CA THR A 40 7.30 4.02 6.82
C THR A 40 6.47 2.91 6.20
N ILE A 41 5.18 3.17 6.04
CA ILE A 41 4.30 2.33 5.21
C ILE A 41 4.13 2.88 3.79
N GLU A 42 4.73 4.04 3.48
CA GLU A 42 4.73 4.64 2.14
C GLU A 42 5.88 4.12 1.27
N SER A 43 5.65 4.10 -0.04
CA SER A 43 6.60 3.58 -1.04
C SER A 43 7.93 4.35 -1.11
N ALA A 44 8.98 3.69 -1.59
CA ALA A 44 10.36 4.23 -1.61
C ALA A 44 10.49 5.59 -2.32
N ILE A 45 9.66 5.85 -3.33
CA ILE A 45 9.70 7.10 -4.09
C ILE A 45 9.00 8.29 -3.37
N TYR A 46 8.15 8.02 -2.36
CA TYR A 46 7.39 9.03 -1.61
C TYR A 46 7.95 9.37 -0.22
N VAL A 47 9.03 8.71 0.19
CA VAL A 47 9.62 8.85 1.55
C VAL A 47 10.88 9.72 1.58
N ARG A 48 11.00 10.67 0.64
CA ARG A 48 12.23 11.45 0.48
C ARG A 48 12.65 12.25 1.72
N GLY A 49 11.70 12.62 2.59
CA GLY A 49 11.98 13.34 3.84
C GLY A 49 12.82 12.56 4.85
N LEU A 50 12.82 11.22 4.75
CA LEU A 50 13.57 10.31 5.61
C LEU A 50 14.93 9.90 5.04
N LEU A 51 15.28 10.38 3.84
CA LEU A 51 16.56 10.02 3.23
C LEU A 51 17.71 10.81 3.90
N PRO A 52 18.71 10.13 4.48
CA PRO A 52 19.90 10.77 5.00
C PRO A 52 20.80 11.22 3.84
N PRO A 53 21.68 12.21 4.03
CA PRO A 53 22.72 12.52 3.07
C PRO A 53 23.48 11.26 2.67
N TRP A 54 23.78 11.09 1.38
CA TRP A 54 24.43 9.88 0.85
C TRP A 54 25.67 9.47 1.65
N ASN A 55 26.50 10.44 2.05
CA ASN A 55 27.72 10.18 2.82
C ASN A 55 27.47 9.68 4.25
N LEU A 56 26.24 9.75 4.76
CA LEU A 56 25.84 9.31 6.12
C LEU A 56 24.98 8.04 6.09
N ARG A 57 24.70 7.47 4.91
CA ARG A 57 23.74 6.35 4.73
C ARG A 57 23.99 5.11 5.58
N ASN A 58 25.25 4.83 5.92
CA ASN A 58 25.62 3.67 6.73
C ASN A 58 25.72 4.00 8.24
N GLU A 59 25.57 5.26 8.62
CA GLU A 59 25.70 5.73 10.00
C GLU A 59 24.33 6.03 10.63
N THR A 60 23.29 6.16 9.81
CA THR A 60 21.98 6.64 10.24
C THR A 60 21.09 5.53 10.78
N TYR A 61 20.65 4.59 9.94
CA TYR A 61 19.61 3.62 10.31
C TYR A 61 20.20 2.25 10.62
N ASP A 62 19.74 1.68 11.73
CA ASP A 62 20.13 0.34 12.17
C ASP A 62 19.04 -0.68 11.80
N PHE A 63 17.76 -0.31 11.98
CA PHE A 63 16.61 -1.15 11.64
C PHE A 63 15.66 -0.49 10.65
N ALA A 64 14.84 -1.30 10.01
CA ALA A 64 13.73 -0.87 9.17
C ALA A 64 12.38 -1.45 9.61
N ASP A 65 11.38 -0.59 9.65
CA ASP A 65 9.97 -0.91 9.79
C ASP A 65 9.23 -0.45 8.54
N THR A 66 8.91 -1.38 7.64
CA THR A 66 8.32 -1.04 6.33
C THR A 66 7.21 -2.00 5.92
N TYR A 67 6.59 -1.79 4.76
CA TYR A 67 5.64 -2.74 4.18
C TYR A 67 6.30 -4.00 3.59
N LEU A 68 7.64 -4.05 3.50
CA LEU A 68 8.36 -5.19 2.93
C LEU A 68 8.53 -6.31 3.97
N SER A 69 8.30 -7.54 3.54
CA SER A 69 8.37 -8.75 4.38
C SER A 69 9.78 -9.12 4.87
N HIS A 70 10.83 -8.53 4.29
CA HIS A 70 12.21 -8.84 4.63
C HIS A 70 12.86 -7.82 5.59
N THR A 71 12.15 -6.74 5.97
CA THR A 71 12.67 -5.76 6.94
C THR A 71 12.53 -6.26 8.37
N ASP A 72 13.24 -5.63 9.33
CA ASP A 72 13.25 -6.06 10.73
C ASP A 72 11.84 -6.10 11.35
N VAL A 73 11.01 -5.13 10.98
CA VAL A 73 9.59 -5.08 11.30
C VAL A 73 8.80 -4.84 10.02
N THR A 74 7.64 -5.48 9.92
CA THR A 74 6.76 -5.36 8.75
C THR A 74 5.41 -4.77 9.16
N THR A 75 5.19 -3.51 8.81
CA THR A 75 3.92 -2.81 9.02
C THR A 75 3.21 -2.63 7.67
N VAL A 76 2.02 -3.22 7.55
CA VAL A 76 1.23 -3.23 6.32
C VAL A 76 -0.16 -2.63 6.52
N TYR A 77 -0.79 -2.16 5.44
CA TYR A 77 -2.17 -1.66 5.47
C TYR A 77 -3.20 -2.76 5.76
N GLY A 78 -2.87 -4.00 5.43
CA GLY A 78 -3.69 -5.16 5.70
C GLY A 78 -2.97 -6.46 5.39
N SER A 79 -3.53 -7.57 5.86
CA SER A 79 -3.01 -8.91 5.59
C SER A 79 -4.15 -9.93 5.51
N TYR A 80 -3.90 -11.05 4.84
CA TYR A 80 -4.80 -12.20 4.83
C TYR A 80 -4.36 -13.24 5.84
N GLN A 81 -5.28 -13.69 6.69
CA GLN A 81 -5.06 -14.76 7.64
C GLN A 81 -5.98 -15.95 7.31
N PRO A 82 -5.43 -17.06 6.80
CA PRO A 82 -6.16 -18.31 6.63
C PRO A 82 -6.68 -18.84 7.98
N PHE A 83 -7.87 -19.41 7.98
CA PHE A 83 -8.39 -20.14 9.13
C PHE A 83 -7.61 -21.45 9.33
N GLN A 84 -7.47 -21.84 10.60
CA GLN A 84 -6.84 -23.11 10.94
C GLN A 84 -7.66 -24.28 10.38
N ILE A 85 -6.96 -25.30 9.88
CA ILE A 85 -7.55 -26.54 9.39
C ILE A 85 -8.45 -27.15 10.49
N GLY A 86 -9.69 -27.51 10.14
CA GLY A 86 -10.65 -28.11 11.06
C GLY A 86 -11.53 -27.12 11.83
N LYS A 87 -11.33 -25.80 11.71
CA LYS A 87 -12.28 -24.80 12.23
C LYS A 87 -13.47 -24.62 11.29
N PRO A 88 -14.67 -24.29 11.82
CA PRO A 88 -15.83 -24.06 10.98
C PRO A 88 -15.56 -22.90 10.01
N LYS A 89 -15.79 -23.16 8.72
CA LYS A 89 -15.73 -22.13 7.69
C LYS A 89 -16.76 -21.04 8.01
N ARG A 90 -16.37 -19.78 7.83
CA ARG A 90 -17.31 -18.65 7.99
C ARG A 90 -18.46 -18.80 7.00
N LEU A 91 -19.68 -18.54 7.46
CA LEU A 91 -20.83 -18.44 6.57
C LEU A 91 -20.70 -17.16 5.73
N TRP A 92 -20.64 -17.36 4.41
CA TRP A 92 -20.67 -16.29 3.41
C TRP A 92 -21.91 -16.52 2.53
N ASN A 93 -22.76 -15.51 2.44
CA ASN A 93 -24.02 -15.56 1.70
C ASN A 93 -23.85 -14.93 0.32
N ASP A 94 -23.55 -15.76 -0.68
CA ASP A 94 -23.34 -15.30 -2.05
C ASP A 94 -24.60 -14.62 -2.62
N THR A 95 -25.79 -15.12 -2.31
CA THR A 95 -27.05 -14.56 -2.82
C THR A 95 -27.29 -13.14 -2.32
N GLU A 96 -27.13 -12.91 -1.01
CA GLU A 96 -27.27 -11.57 -0.43
C GLU A 96 -26.17 -10.63 -0.93
N HIS A 97 -24.94 -11.15 -1.05
CA HIS A 97 -23.83 -10.39 -1.59
C HIS A 97 -24.09 -9.90 -3.01
N LEU A 98 -24.54 -10.79 -3.91
CA LEU A 98 -24.86 -10.50 -5.30
C LEU A 98 -26.04 -9.54 -5.43
N ALA A 99 -27.08 -9.70 -4.60
CA ALA A 99 -28.24 -8.79 -4.60
C ALA A 99 -27.86 -7.33 -4.29
N GLY A 100 -26.75 -7.12 -3.57
CA GLY A 100 -26.20 -5.79 -3.31
C GLY A 100 -25.48 -5.16 -4.49
N LYS A 101 -25.04 -5.95 -5.48
CA LYS A 101 -24.24 -5.50 -6.63
C LYS A 101 -25.13 -4.91 -7.72
N LYS A 102 -24.99 -3.60 -7.93
CA LYS A 102 -25.84 -2.81 -8.84
C LYS A 102 -25.02 -2.01 -9.86
N ARG A 103 -23.70 -1.94 -9.67
CA ARG A 103 -22.79 -1.13 -10.48
C ARG A 103 -21.56 -1.95 -10.85
N VAL A 104 -20.99 -1.65 -12.01
CA VAL A 104 -19.88 -2.42 -12.58
C VAL A 104 -18.59 -2.10 -11.84
N ILE A 105 -18.04 -0.90 -12.02
CA ILE A 105 -16.72 -0.55 -11.51
C ILE A 105 -16.63 0.89 -11.03
N SER A 106 -15.88 1.11 -9.95
CA SER A 106 -15.57 2.44 -9.44
C SER A 106 -14.08 2.74 -9.35
N TRP A 107 -13.74 4.02 -9.36
CA TRP A 107 -12.42 4.51 -8.97
C TRP A 107 -12.55 5.68 -8.01
N THR A 108 -11.92 5.58 -6.84
CA THR A 108 -11.89 6.66 -5.86
C THR A 108 -10.45 7.12 -5.67
N ALA A 109 -10.17 8.39 -5.97
CA ALA A 109 -8.85 8.96 -5.76
C ALA A 109 -8.90 10.44 -5.37
N SER A 110 -8.01 10.81 -4.44
CA SER A 110 -7.81 12.21 -4.02
C SER A 110 -6.43 12.75 -4.37
N HIS A 111 -5.49 11.88 -4.73
CA HIS A 111 -4.19 12.19 -5.28
C HIS A 111 -4.27 11.85 -6.78
N CYS A 112 -4.19 12.84 -7.68
CA CYS A 112 -4.54 12.61 -9.10
C CYS A 112 -3.31 12.37 -9.97
N GLU A 113 -2.22 13.07 -9.67
CA GLU A 113 -0.93 12.90 -10.30
C GLU A 113 -0.04 12.08 -9.36
N THR A 114 0.74 11.14 -9.88
CA THR A 114 1.73 10.39 -9.10
C THR A 114 3.13 10.66 -9.61
N LEU A 115 4.14 10.22 -8.86
CA LEU A 115 5.54 10.33 -9.27
C LEU A 115 5.91 9.34 -10.40
N GLN A 116 5.23 8.20 -10.50
CA GLN A 116 5.68 7.10 -11.35
C GLN A 116 4.84 6.87 -12.60
N TRP A 117 3.51 7.01 -12.52
CA TRP A 117 2.63 6.67 -13.64
C TRP A 117 1.29 7.41 -13.66
N ASN A 118 0.72 7.52 -14.85
CA ASN A 118 -0.49 8.27 -15.15
C ASN A 118 -1.76 7.45 -14.88
N ARG A 119 -2.17 7.38 -13.60
CA ARG A 119 -3.43 6.74 -13.19
C ARG A 119 -4.65 7.34 -13.88
N HIS A 120 -4.71 8.66 -13.99
CA HIS A 120 -5.83 9.35 -14.62
C HIS A 120 -5.96 8.96 -16.10
N GLY A 121 -4.84 8.95 -16.83
CA GLY A 121 -4.80 8.53 -18.23
C GLY A 121 -5.25 7.09 -18.42
N PHE A 122 -4.86 6.20 -17.51
CA PHE A 122 -5.34 4.81 -17.51
C PHE A 122 -6.86 4.75 -17.35
N VAL A 123 -7.42 5.43 -16.35
CA VAL A 123 -8.87 5.43 -16.12
C VAL A 123 -9.63 6.07 -17.27
N HIS A 124 -9.13 7.17 -17.82
CA HIS A 124 -9.73 7.85 -18.97
C HIS A 124 -9.80 6.95 -20.22
N ASP A 125 -8.79 6.15 -20.47
CA ASP A 125 -8.83 5.19 -21.58
C ASP A 125 -9.79 4.02 -21.28
N LEU A 126 -9.84 3.55 -20.03
CA LEU A 126 -10.77 2.49 -19.62
C LEU A 126 -12.24 2.93 -19.72
N GLU A 127 -12.54 4.20 -19.40
CA GLU A 127 -13.87 4.82 -19.56
C GLU A 127 -14.40 4.75 -21.01
N LYS A 128 -13.52 4.57 -22.01
CA LYS A 128 -13.92 4.42 -23.42
C LYS A 128 -14.43 3.01 -23.74
N LEU A 129 -14.13 2.04 -22.88
CA LEU A 129 -14.42 0.61 -23.09
C LEU A 129 -15.57 0.11 -22.20
N LEU A 130 -15.73 0.67 -20.99
CA LEU A 130 -16.87 0.43 -20.12
C LEU A 130 -17.16 1.62 -19.19
N SER A 131 -18.36 1.64 -18.60
CA SER A 131 -18.75 2.71 -17.66
C SER A 131 -17.98 2.59 -16.35
N VAL A 132 -17.12 3.57 -16.06
CA VAL A 132 -16.37 3.69 -14.81
C VAL A 132 -16.89 4.87 -14.01
N ASP A 133 -17.41 4.63 -12.81
CA ASP A 133 -17.83 5.69 -11.90
C ASP A 133 -16.64 6.22 -11.11
N THR A 134 -16.31 7.50 -11.26
CA THR A 134 -15.12 8.10 -10.66
C THR A 134 -15.47 9.08 -9.53
N TYR A 135 -14.84 8.93 -8.37
CA TYR A 135 -15.08 9.68 -7.14
C TYR A 135 -13.80 10.30 -6.55
N GLY A 136 -14.00 11.21 -5.59
CA GLY A 136 -12.90 11.93 -4.91
C GLY A 136 -12.44 13.15 -5.72
N LYS A 137 -11.31 13.75 -5.34
CA LYS A 137 -10.79 14.96 -6.01
C LYS A 137 -10.43 14.72 -7.48
N CYS A 138 -10.24 13.47 -7.87
CA CYS A 138 -9.87 13.09 -9.24
C CYS A 138 -11.07 12.60 -10.07
N GLY A 139 -12.24 12.48 -9.45
CA GLY A 139 -13.45 11.94 -10.08
C GLY A 139 -14.45 13.01 -10.48
N LYS A 140 -15.48 12.57 -11.21
CA LYS A 140 -16.60 13.41 -11.67
C LYS A 140 -17.78 13.41 -10.70
N LEU A 141 -17.88 12.38 -9.86
CA LEU A 141 -18.98 12.18 -8.93
C LEU A 141 -18.57 12.56 -7.51
N SER A 142 -19.53 13.06 -6.74
CA SER A 142 -19.37 13.31 -5.32
C SER A 142 -20.13 12.27 -4.49
N ILE A 143 -19.53 11.87 -3.37
CA ILE A 143 -20.14 10.95 -2.40
C ILE A 143 -20.76 11.74 -1.25
N CYS A 144 -20.09 12.83 -0.86
CA CYS A 144 -20.48 13.68 0.27
C CYS A 144 -20.43 15.13 -0.18
N SER A 145 -21.44 15.89 0.20
CA SER A 145 -21.55 17.32 -0.14
C SER A 145 -20.43 18.16 0.48
N ALA A 146 -19.88 17.71 1.61
CA ALA A 146 -18.69 18.26 2.25
C ALA A 146 -17.88 17.17 2.99
N THR A 147 -16.58 17.40 3.18
CA THR A 147 -15.69 16.47 3.92
C THR A 147 -16.08 16.27 5.39
N TRP A 148 -16.76 17.25 5.99
CA TRP A 148 -17.24 17.22 7.37
C TRP A 148 -18.66 16.66 7.52
N GLU A 149 -19.28 16.20 6.43
CA GLU A 149 -20.63 15.65 6.47
C GLU A 149 -20.68 14.43 7.40
N ALA A 150 -21.58 14.48 8.39
CA ALA A 150 -21.78 13.37 9.32
C ALA A 150 -22.09 12.08 8.53
N ASN A 151 -21.47 10.97 8.92
CA ASN A 151 -21.62 9.65 8.29
C ASN A 151 -21.11 9.55 6.84
N CYS A 152 -20.28 10.49 6.36
CA CYS A 152 -19.69 10.39 5.02
C CYS A 152 -18.97 9.05 4.78
N SER A 153 -18.20 8.58 5.77
CA SER A 153 -17.53 7.26 5.71
C SER A 153 -18.53 6.10 5.55
N LEU A 154 -19.63 6.10 6.31
CA LEU A 154 -20.68 5.07 6.17
C LEU A 154 -21.38 5.14 4.80
N LYS A 155 -21.62 6.34 4.26
CA LYS A 155 -22.17 6.53 2.91
C LYS A 155 -21.20 6.00 1.85
N PHE A 156 -19.91 6.28 2.01
CA PHE A 156 -18.85 5.76 1.16
C PHE A 156 -18.87 4.23 1.15
N ASP A 157 -18.83 3.59 2.31
CA ASP A 157 -18.82 2.14 2.43
C ASP A 157 -20.06 1.50 1.81
N ASN A 158 -21.25 2.06 2.09
CA ASN A 158 -22.50 1.55 1.54
C ASN A 158 -22.56 1.69 0.01
N LEU A 159 -22.03 2.79 -0.53
CA LEU A 159 -21.94 3.00 -1.97
C LEU A 159 -20.94 2.02 -2.60
N MET A 160 -19.75 1.88 -2.05
CA MET A 160 -18.70 0.99 -2.56
C MET A 160 -19.13 -0.48 -2.55
N LYS A 161 -19.92 -0.91 -1.56
CA LYS A 161 -20.53 -2.25 -1.51
C LYS A 161 -21.43 -2.54 -2.72
N THR A 162 -21.97 -1.52 -3.41
CA THR A 162 -22.81 -1.71 -4.60
C THR A 162 -22.04 -2.01 -5.88
N TYR A 163 -20.72 -1.81 -5.89
CA TYR A 163 -19.88 -2.08 -7.06
C TYR A 163 -19.38 -3.52 -7.07
N LYS A 164 -19.34 -4.15 -8.25
CA LYS A 164 -18.67 -5.44 -8.44
C LYS A 164 -17.15 -5.28 -8.37
N PHE A 165 -16.62 -4.26 -9.03
CA PHE A 165 -15.19 -4.00 -9.15
C PHE A 165 -14.80 -2.63 -8.59
N GLY A 166 -13.55 -2.52 -8.15
CA GLY A 166 -12.95 -1.25 -7.77
C GLY A 166 -11.53 -1.16 -8.33
N LEU A 167 -11.15 0.00 -8.85
CA LEU A 167 -9.80 0.24 -9.37
C LEU A 167 -8.83 0.53 -8.21
N ALA A 168 -8.08 -0.50 -7.78
CA ALA A 168 -7.00 -0.39 -6.80
C ALA A 168 -5.69 -0.01 -7.51
N LEU A 169 -5.61 1.25 -7.92
CA LEU A 169 -4.46 1.80 -8.65
C LEU A 169 -3.51 2.47 -7.67
N GLU A 170 -2.37 1.84 -7.42
CA GLU A 170 -1.40 2.34 -6.45
C GLU A 170 -0.63 3.55 -6.96
N ASN A 171 -0.18 4.40 -6.02
CA ASN A 171 0.63 5.58 -6.38
C ASN A 171 2.00 5.18 -6.95
N SER A 172 2.48 4.00 -6.57
CA SER A 172 3.77 3.46 -6.93
C SER A 172 3.66 1.97 -7.16
N CYS A 173 4.49 1.45 -8.05
CA CYS A 173 4.53 0.05 -8.44
C CYS A 173 5.77 -0.59 -7.81
N CYS A 174 5.70 -0.82 -6.50
CA CYS A 174 6.81 -1.35 -5.71
C CYS A 174 6.48 -2.74 -5.18
N LYS A 175 7.49 -3.60 -5.03
CA LYS A 175 7.34 -4.95 -4.47
C LYS A 175 6.56 -4.88 -3.16
N GLU A 176 5.51 -5.67 -3.02
CA GLU A 176 4.71 -5.79 -1.78
C GLU A 176 4.01 -4.50 -1.30
N TYR A 177 4.05 -3.41 -2.07
CA TYR A 177 3.33 -2.17 -1.73
C TYR A 177 1.84 -2.31 -2.06
N ILE A 178 1.08 -2.79 -1.07
CA ILE A 178 -0.37 -3.00 -1.14
C ILE A 178 -1.03 -2.11 -0.08
N THR A 179 -1.84 -1.14 -0.51
CA THR A 179 -2.37 -0.14 0.42
C THR A 179 -3.84 -0.35 0.78
N GLU A 180 -4.40 0.60 1.52
CA GLU A 180 -5.83 0.68 1.87
C GLU A 180 -6.75 0.52 0.66
N LYS A 181 -6.33 0.93 -0.56
CA LYS A 181 -7.15 0.80 -1.78
C LYS A 181 -7.55 -0.65 -2.03
N PHE A 182 -6.58 -1.55 -1.97
CA PHE A 182 -6.79 -2.99 -2.17
C PHE A 182 -7.57 -3.61 -1.02
N TRP A 183 -7.12 -3.38 0.22
CA TRP A 183 -7.71 -4.03 1.40
C TRP A 183 -9.14 -3.54 1.68
N ASN A 184 -9.42 -2.25 1.52
CA ASN A 184 -10.78 -1.70 1.69
C ASN A 184 -11.76 -2.32 0.70
N MET A 185 -11.37 -2.49 -0.57
CA MET A 185 -12.24 -3.10 -1.57
C MET A 185 -12.62 -4.53 -1.18
N LEU A 186 -11.65 -5.36 -0.79
CA LEU A 186 -11.93 -6.72 -0.34
C LEU A 186 -12.81 -6.77 0.91
N SER A 187 -12.57 -5.88 1.87
CA SER A 187 -13.36 -5.72 3.09
C SER A 187 -14.82 -5.34 2.77
N LEU A 188 -15.03 -4.48 1.77
CA LEU A 188 -16.34 -4.04 1.29
C LEU A 188 -17.00 -5.04 0.31
N GLY A 189 -16.35 -6.17 0.05
CA GLY A 189 -16.87 -7.20 -0.85
C GLY A 189 -16.80 -6.80 -2.33
N THR A 190 -15.85 -5.98 -2.72
CA THR A 190 -15.63 -5.54 -4.09
C THR A 190 -14.34 -6.18 -4.60
N VAL A 191 -14.33 -6.67 -5.84
CA VAL A 191 -13.14 -7.29 -6.43
C VAL A 191 -12.18 -6.18 -6.89
N PRO A 192 -10.95 -6.11 -6.34
CA PRO A 192 -9.97 -5.12 -6.76
C PRO A 192 -9.45 -5.44 -8.15
N VAL A 193 -9.40 -4.43 -9.02
CA VAL A 193 -8.65 -4.42 -10.29
C VAL A 193 -7.37 -3.64 -10.05
N VAL A 194 -6.23 -4.32 -10.11
CA VAL A 194 -4.97 -3.87 -9.52
C VAL A 194 -3.95 -3.47 -10.58
N ILE A 195 -3.32 -2.32 -10.33
CA ILE A 195 -2.02 -1.93 -10.88
C ILE A 195 -1.21 -1.38 -9.70
N GLY A 196 -0.03 -1.94 -9.46
CA GLY A 196 0.82 -1.58 -8.33
C GLY A 196 1.97 -2.57 -8.18
N PRO A 197 1.99 -3.40 -7.12
CA PRO A 197 3.05 -4.37 -6.93
C PRO A 197 3.04 -5.43 -8.04
N PRO A 198 4.19 -6.02 -8.39
CA PRO A 198 4.26 -7.14 -9.33
C PRO A 198 3.32 -8.29 -8.93
N LEU A 199 2.67 -8.89 -9.94
CA LEU A 199 1.69 -9.96 -9.75
C LEU A 199 2.23 -11.10 -8.88
N GLU A 200 3.48 -11.51 -9.08
CA GLU A 200 4.10 -12.62 -8.36
C GLU A 200 4.24 -12.35 -6.85
N GLY A 201 4.42 -11.09 -6.46
CA GLY A 201 4.43 -10.67 -5.07
C GLY A 201 3.01 -10.60 -4.50
N LEU A 202 2.09 -10.00 -5.26
CA LEU A 202 0.70 -9.83 -4.83
C LEU A 202 0.00 -11.16 -4.58
N VAL A 203 0.19 -12.17 -5.43
CA VAL A 203 -0.40 -13.51 -5.27
C VAL A 203 0.02 -14.19 -3.96
N LYS A 204 1.19 -13.87 -3.42
CA LYS A 204 1.68 -14.46 -2.15
C LYS A 204 1.06 -13.82 -0.90
N LEU A 205 0.59 -12.57 -1.02
CA LEU A 205 0.15 -11.76 0.12
C LEU A 205 -1.37 -11.58 0.15
N ALA A 206 -2.00 -11.53 -1.01
CA ALA A 206 -3.45 -11.40 -1.14
C ALA A 206 -4.18 -12.70 -0.80
N PRO A 207 -5.48 -12.63 -0.42
CA PRO A 207 -6.31 -13.82 -0.40
C PRO A 207 -6.32 -14.52 -1.78
N PRO A 208 -6.40 -15.85 -1.82
CA PRO A 208 -6.37 -16.60 -3.06
C PRO A 208 -7.58 -16.25 -3.92
N ASN A 209 -7.36 -16.10 -5.24
CA ASN A 209 -8.39 -15.79 -6.23
C ASN A 209 -9.27 -14.58 -5.82
N SER A 210 -8.71 -13.50 -5.27
CA SER A 210 -9.52 -12.40 -4.73
C SER A 210 -9.47 -11.11 -5.54
N PHE A 211 -8.67 -11.04 -6.60
CA PHE A 211 -8.39 -9.81 -7.33
C PHE A 211 -8.12 -10.10 -8.81
N ILE A 212 -8.21 -9.05 -9.62
CA ILE A 212 -7.87 -9.04 -11.03
C ILE A 212 -6.67 -8.13 -11.21
N HIS A 213 -5.59 -8.60 -11.82
CA HIS A 213 -4.40 -7.79 -12.04
C HIS A 213 -4.25 -7.47 -13.52
N ALA A 214 -3.93 -6.22 -13.86
CA ALA A 214 -3.89 -5.79 -15.26
C ALA A 214 -2.89 -6.61 -16.11
N ASP A 215 -1.76 -7.06 -15.53
CA ASP A 215 -0.78 -7.89 -16.24
C ASP A 215 -1.27 -9.29 -16.66
N GLN A 216 -2.46 -9.71 -16.20
CA GLN A 216 -3.10 -10.94 -16.66
C GLN A 216 -3.65 -10.82 -18.09
N PHE A 217 -3.73 -9.61 -18.65
CA PHE A 217 -4.35 -9.36 -19.95
C PHE A 217 -3.36 -8.82 -20.98
N GLU A 218 -3.54 -9.24 -22.22
CA GLU A 218 -2.72 -8.81 -23.36
C GLU A 218 -3.03 -7.37 -23.82
N SER A 219 -4.20 -6.84 -23.45
CA SER A 219 -4.61 -5.47 -23.72
C SER A 219 -5.65 -4.97 -22.70
N MET A 220 -5.87 -3.66 -22.69
CA MET A 220 -6.96 -3.04 -21.92
C MET A 220 -8.34 -3.53 -22.39
N ASP A 221 -8.53 -3.73 -23.70
CA ASP A 221 -9.76 -4.28 -24.27
C ASP A 221 -10.07 -5.67 -23.72
N LYS A 222 -9.04 -6.54 -23.60
CA LYS A 222 -9.20 -7.88 -23.02
C LYS A 222 -9.51 -7.85 -21.54
N MET A 223 -8.93 -6.90 -20.80
CA MET A 223 -9.31 -6.67 -19.42
C MET A 223 -10.77 -6.20 -19.31
N ALA A 224 -11.18 -5.24 -20.14
CA ALA A 224 -12.55 -4.71 -20.16
C ALA A 224 -13.58 -5.80 -20.53
N GLU A 225 -13.29 -6.61 -21.55
CA GLU A 225 -14.10 -7.77 -21.96
C GLU A 225 -14.29 -8.74 -20.78
N TYR A 226 -13.21 -9.03 -20.04
CA TYR A 226 -13.28 -9.93 -18.89
C TYR A 226 -14.11 -9.34 -17.74
N LEU A 227 -13.98 -8.04 -17.45
CA LEU A 227 -14.80 -7.37 -16.44
C LEU A 227 -16.29 -7.40 -16.80
N LEU A 228 -16.64 -7.20 -18.06
CA LEU A 228 -18.02 -7.28 -18.55
C LEU A 228 -18.55 -8.72 -18.54
N TYR A 229 -17.71 -9.71 -18.85
CA TYR A 229 -18.05 -11.12 -18.70
C TYR A 229 -18.42 -11.46 -17.24
N LEU A 230 -17.60 -11.03 -16.28
CA LEU A 230 -17.89 -11.24 -14.86
C LEU A 230 -19.10 -10.44 -14.37
N ASP A 231 -19.35 -9.26 -14.94
CA ASP A 231 -20.55 -8.48 -14.65
C ASP A 231 -21.82 -9.22 -15.06
N GLY A 232 -21.81 -9.87 -16.23
CA GLY A 232 -22.91 -10.70 -16.73
C GLY A 232 -22.97 -12.14 -16.18
N ASN A 233 -21.97 -12.60 -15.44
CA ASN A 233 -21.87 -13.98 -14.97
C ASN A 233 -21.60 -14.07 -13.46
N ASP A 234 -22.68 -14.11 -12.68
CA ASP A 234 -22.63 -14.23 -11.23
C ASP A 234 -21.95 -15.51 -10.73
N THR A 235 -21.98 -16.60 -11.53
CA THR A 235 -21.30 -17.85 -11.16
C THR A 235 -19.79 -17.69 -11.21
N ALA A 236 -19.25 -17.01 -12.22
CA ALA A 236 -17.83 -16.71 -12.30
C ALA A 236 -17.43 -15.62 -11.29
N TYR A 237 -18.25 -14.58 -11.13
CA TYR A 237 -17.95 -13.49 -10.20
C TYR A 237 -17.87 -13.95 -8.73
N LYS A 238 -18.76 -14.84 -8.27
CA LYS A 238 -18.74 -15.32 -6.87
C LYS A 238 -17.48 -16.13 -6.52
N GLU A 239 -16.78 -16.69 -7.52
CA GLU A 239 -15.52 -17.43 -7.28
C GLU A 239 -14.45 -16.54 -6.63
N TYR A 240 -14.54 -15.22 -6.84
CA TYR A 240 -13.66 -14.23 -6.23
C TYR A 240 -13.83 -14.03 -4.72
N PHE A 241 -14.84 -14.67 -4.12
CA PHE A 241 -15.18 -14.55 -2.70
C PHE A 241 -15.03 -15.87 -1.93
N THR A 242 -14.55 -16.93 -2.58
CA THR A 242 -14.32 -18.24 -1.95
C THR A 242 -13.40 -18.13 -0.72
N TRP A 243 -12.36 -17.30 -0.81
CA TRP A 243 -11.42 -17.02 0.28
C TRP A 243 -12.08 -16.53 1.58
N LYS A 244 -13.27 -15.90 1.52
CA LYS A 244 -14.00 -15.42 2.72
C LYS A 244 -14.51 -16.54 3.61
N ARG A 245 -14.62 -17.76 3.08
CA ARG A 245 -14.96 -18.97 3.84
C ARG A 245 -13.71 -19.60 4.49
N GLU A 246 -12.52 -19.22 4.03
CA GLU A 246 -11.26 -19.89 4.32
C GLU A 246 -10.28 -19.04 5.10
N GLY A 247 -10.55 -17.75 5.24
CA GLY A 247 -9.78 -16.85 6.07
C GLY A 247 -10.45 -15.50 6.24
N GLN A 248 -9.70 -14.57 6.81
CA GLN A 248 -10.14 -13.21 7.07
C GLN A 248 -9.06 -12.21 6.71
N ILE A 249 -9.48 -10.97 6.46
CA ILE A 249 -8.56 -9.84 6.35
C ILE A 249 -8.37 -9.25 7.73
N LEU A 250 -7.12 -9.01 8.08
CA LEU A 250 -6.72 -8.21 9.23
C LEU A 250 -6.31 -6.85 8.70
N GLN A 251 -7.02 -5.81 9.11
CA GLN A 251 -6.75 -4.44 8.70
C GLN A 251 -6.77 -3.55 9.93
N ASP A 252 -5.72 -2.77 10.09
CA ASP A 252 -5.77 -1.63 10.99
C ASP A 252 -6.64 -0.56 10.34
N THR A 253 -7.67 -0.08 11.04
CA THR A 253 -8.32 1.17 10.66
C THR A 253 -7.30 2.30 10.84
N ILE A 254 -6.64 2.70 9.76
CA ILE A 254 -5.70 3.81 9.74
C ILE A 254 -6.51 5.07 9.41
N PRO A 255 -6.80 5.96 10.39
CA PRO A 255 -7.48 7.21 10.11
C PRO A 255 -6.46 8.15 9.46
N GLU A 256 -6.62 8.36 8.16
CA GLU A 256 -5.89 9.28 7.28
C GLU A 256 -4.34 9.26 7.34
N HIS A 257 -3.79 9.25 6.13
CA HIS A 257 -2.37 9.22 5.83
C HIS A 257 -1.62 10.39 6.51
N TYR A 258 -0.35 10.17 6.79
CA TYR A 258 0.69 11.19 7.06
C TYR A 258 0.99 11.60 8.51
N LYS A 259 0.22 11.19 9.54
CA LYS A 259 0.60 11.44 10.94
C LYS A 259 0.20 10.32 11.89
N ARG A 260 0.86 9.16 11.80
CA ARG A 260 0.71 8.11 12.81
C ARG A 260 1.89 8.16 13.79
N ALA A 261 1.58 8.17 15.08
CA ALA A 261 2.47 7.57 16.05
C ALA A 261 2.62 6.08 15.72
N VAL A 262 3.81 5.51 15.91
CA VAL A 262 4.04 4.07 15.77
C VAL A 262 3.00 3.32 16.62
N SER A 263 2.30 2.33 16.05
CA SER A 263 1.23 1.64 16.79
C SER A 263 1.79 0.81 17.95
N ASP A 264 1.01 0.57 19.00
CA ASP A 264 1.44 -0.28 20.13
C ASP A 264 1.96 -1.64 19.67
N GLY A 265 1.31 -2.24 18.66
CA GLY A 265 1.75 -3.50 18.06
C GLY A 265 3.13 -3.38 17.38
N THR A 266 3.37 -2.28 16.68
CA THR A 266 4.66 -2.01 16.02
C THR A 266 5.74 -1.71 17.05
N ILE A 267 5.42 -0.94 18.10
CA ILE A 267 6.32 -0.68 19.24
C ILE A 267 6.74 -2.01 19.88
N CYS A 268 5.79 -2.92 20.16
CA CYS A 268 6.10 -4.24 20.71
C CYS A 268 7.06 -5.05 19.83
N GLN A 269 6.87 -5.03 18.50
CA GLN A 269 7.76 -5.73 17.57
C GLN A 269 9.16 -5.09 17.55
N LEU A 270 9.25 -3.77 17.55
CA LEU A 270 10.53 -3.05 17.62
C LEU A 270 11.28 -3.32 18.94
N MET A 271 10.56 -3.36 20.07
CA MET A 271 11.16 -3.71 21.36
C MET A 271 11.70 -5.14 21.36
N LYS A 272 10.95 -6.09 20.80
CA LYS A 272 11.41 -7.47 20.64
C LYS A 272 12.68 -7.54 19.78
N ARG A 273 12.70 -6.82 18.66
CA ARG A 273 13.87 -6.76 17.77
C ARG A 273 15.10 -6.18 18.47
N LEU A 274 14.91 -5.13 19.27
CA LEU A 274 15.98 -4.50 20.07
C LEU A 274 16.56 -5.47 21.10
N GLN A 275 15.72 -6.28 21.75
CA GLN A 275 16.15 -7.33 22.68
C GLN A 275 16.97 -8.40 21.96
N GLU A 276 16.51 -8.89 20.81
CA GLU A 276 17.22 -9.89 19.99
C GLU A 276 18.58 -9.37 19.49
N ASP A 277 18.66 -8.08 19.12
CA ASP A 277 19.92 -7.43 18.72
C ASP A 277 20.92 -7.36 19.87
N SER A 278 20.43 -7.05 21.08
CA SER A 278 21.27 -6.96 22.29
C SER A 278 21.89 -8.30 22.66
N VAL A 279 21.12 -9.40 22.53
CA VAL A 279 21.61 -10.77 22.75
C VAL A 279 22.60 -11.19 21.65
N SER A 280 22.30 -10.90 20.39
CA SER A 280 23.19 -11.27 19.27
C SER A 280 24.56 -10.61 19.36
N ALA A 281 24.59 -9.36 19.82
CA ALA A 281 25.81 -8.60 20.02
C ALA A 281 26.71 -9.17 21.15
N SER A 282 26.11 -9.73 22.21
CA SER A 282 26.88 -10.32 23.31
C SER A 282 27.42 -11.71 22.98
N GLU A 283 26.76 -12.47 22.11
CA GLU A 283 27.08 -13.88 21.88
C GLU A 283 28.02 -14.17 20.70
N LYS A 284 28.05 -13.35 19.64
CA LYS A 284 28.66 -13.80 18.36
C LYS A 284 29.64 -12.87 17.66
N GLY A 285 29.88 -11.64 18.13
CA GLY A 285 30.82 -10.72 17.48
C GLY A 285 30.57 -10.49 15.97
N VAL A 286 29.36 -10.81 15.47
CA VAL A 286 28.99 -10.67 14.07
C VAL A 286 28.84 -9.18 13.76
N PRO A 287 29.51 -8.66 12.71
CA PRO A 287 29.37 -7.26 12.32
C PRO A 287 27.91 -6.93 11.99
N ARG A 288 27.38 -5.89 12.63
CA ARG A 288 26.03 -5.36 12.32
C ARG A 288 26.04 -4.77 10.91
N THR A 289 25.08 -5.15 10.07
CA THR A 289 24.87 -4.50 8.78
C THR A 289 23.74 -3.48 8.92
N PRO A 290 24.02 -2.17 8.85
CA PRO A 290 22.99 -1.14 9.00
C PRO A 290 22.00 -1.20 7.83
N PHE A 291 20.77 -0.78 8.10
CA PHE A 291 19.77 -0.62 7.04
C PHE A 291 20.13 0.57 6.15
N ASN A 292 20.40 0.30 4.87
CA ASN A 292 20.72 1.32 3.89
C ASN A 292 19.51 1.58 2.99
N VAL A 293 18.89 2.75 3.13
CA VAL A 293 17.76 3.20 2.30
C VAL A 293 18.09 3.33 0.82
N TYR A 294 19.36 3.38 0.44
CA TYR A 294 19.81 3.40 -0.96
C TYR A 294 20.26 2.04 -1.48
N SER A 295 19.98 0.97 -0.74
CA SER A 295 20.26 -0.37 -1.21
C SER A 295 19.13 -0.87 -2.10
N SER A 296 19.46 -1.83 -2.96
CA SER A 296 18.47 -2.53 -3.80
C SER A 296 17.34 -3.22 -3.03
N SER A 297 17.50 -3.42 -1.71
CA SER A 297 16.44 -3.97 -0.86
C SER A 297 15.34 -2.95 -0.57
N TRP A 298 15.57 -1.65 -0.78
CA TRP A 298 14.58 -0.58 -0.63
C TRP A 298 14.37 0.23 -1.91
N GLU A 299 15.42 0.86 -2.43
CA GLU A 299 15.32 1.83 -3.53
C GLU A 299 14.85 1.17 -4.83
N ASP A 300 15.41 0.01 -5.15
CA ASP A 300 15.10 -0.74 -6.39
C ASP A 300 13.83 -1.62 -6.26
N THR A 301 13.06 -1.46 -5.19
CA THR A 301 11.80 -2.20 -5.02
C THR A 301 10.69 -1.65 -5.92
N CYS A 302 10.77 -0.37 -6.29
CA CYS A 302 9.85 0.28 -7.22
C CYS A 302 10.28 0.02 -8.66
N VAL A 303 9.48 -0.78 -9.36
CA VAL A 303 9.74 -1.26 -10.71
C VAL A 303 8.65 -0.78 -11.68
N SER A 304 8.75 -1.18 -12.94
CA SER A 304 7.72 -0.92 -13.95
C SER A 304 6.31 -1.35 -13.49
N CYS A 305 5.30 -0.53 -13.77
CA CYS A 305 3.89 -0.72 -13.41
C CYS A 305 3.16 -1.77 -14.26
N GLY A 306 3.88 -2.49 -15.12
CA GLY A 306 3.35 -3.63 -15.84
C GLY A 306 4.37 -4.21 -16.81
N ARG A 307 4.27 -5.50 -17.10
CA ARG A 307 5.16 -6.16 -18.06
C ARG A 307 4.79 -5.85 -19.51
N HIS A 308 3.51 -5.58 -19.76
CA HIS A 308 2.99 -5.38 -21.12
C HIS A 308 3.21 -3.95 -21.63
N ARG A 309 3.47 -3.82 -22.93
CA ARG A 309 3.65 -2.52 -23.60
C ARG A 309 2.44 -1.59 -23.41
N TRP A 310 1.23 -2.14 -23.40
CA TRP A 310 0.00 -1.37 -23.26
C TRP A 310 -0.17 -0.74 -21.86
N LEU A 311 0.46 -1.32 -20.83
CA LEU A 311 0.52 -0.75 -19.48
C LEU A 311 1.65 0.27 -19.38
N LYS A 312 2.83 -0.05 -19.93
CA LYS A 312 4.00 0.84 -19.90
C LYS A 312 3.77 2.19 -20.57
N LYS A 313 2.80 2.32 -21.48
CA LYS A 313 2.44 3.62 -22.07
C LYS A 313 1.95 4.65 -21.04
N TYR A 314 1.52 4.20 -19.85
CA TYR A 314 1.10 5.07 -18.76
C TYR A 314 2.23 5.44 -17.81
N GLU A 315 3.42 4.85 -17.94
CA GLU A 315 4.56 5.23 -17.11
C GLU A 315 5.06 6.62 -17.50
N TYR A 316 5.43 7.41 -16.50
CA TYR A 316 6.07 8.68 -16.75
C TYR A 316 7.52 8.46 -17.17
N PRO A 317 8.02 9.21 -18.17
CA PRO A 317 9.45 9.22 -18.45
C PRO A 317 10.22 9.83 -17.27
N PRO A 318 11.52 9.52 -17.10
CA PRO A 318 12.32 10.01 -15.98
C PRO A 318 12.38 11.54 -15.83
N ASP A 319 12.19 12.28 -16.92
CA ASP A 319 12.21 13.75 -17.00
C ASP A 319 10.81 14.40 -16.93
N HIS A 320 9.77 13.62 -16.60
CA HIS A 320 8.42 14.11 -16.52
C HIS A 320 8.29 15.27 -15.53
N LYS A 321 7.75 16.40 -16.01
CA LYS A 321 7.49 17.56 -15.18
C LYS A 321 6.11 17.46 -14.56
N HIS A 322 6.08 17.19 -13.26
CA HIS A 322 4.84 17.14 -12.53
C HIS A 322 4.24 18.53 -12.32
N LYS A 323 2.91 18.63 -12.40
CA LYS A 323 2.17 19.91 -12.36
C LYS A 323 1.61 20.22 -10.97
N SER A 324 1.40 19.21 -10.14
CA SER A 324 0.70 19.34 -8.87
C SER A 324 1.64 19.60 -7.70
N SER A 325 1.27 20.54 -6.84
CA SER A 325 1.86 20.69 -5.50
C SER A 325 1.49 19.54 -4.56
N SER A 326 0.49 18.72 -4.92
CA SER A 326 0.00 17.61 -4.11
C SER A 326 0.87 16.36 -4.16
N LEU A 327 1.98 16.32 -4.91
CA LEU A 327 2.86 15.14 -5.06
C LEU A 327 3.37 14.60 -3.73
N TRP A 328 3.42 15.44 -2.70
CA TRP A 328 3.94 15.10 -1.38
C TRP A 328 2.86 15.12 -0.30
N ALA A 329 1.59 15.30 -0.71
CA ALA A 329 0.46 15.53 0.18
C ALA A 329 -0.08 14.25 0.78
#